data_AF-A0A946HBV4-F1
#
_entry.id   AF-A0A946HBV4-F1
#
_cell.length_a   1.000
_cell.length_b   1.000
_cell.length_c   1.000
_cell.angle_alpha   90.00
_cell.angle_beta   90.00
_cell.angle_gamma   90.00
#
_symmetry.space_group_name_H-M   'P 1'
#
loop_
_entity.id
_entity.type
_entity.pdbx_description
1 polymer ?
#
loop_
_entity_poly.entity_id
_entity_poly.type
_entity_poly.pdbx_seq_one_letter_code
_entity_poly.pdbx_strand_id
1 'polypeptide(L)' 'MIISPGRKFILVHIPKTGGTSMAAALEQRAMADDILIGDTPKAKRRRKRL' A
#
# COMPACT_ATOMS: atom_id res chain seq x y z
N MET A 1 -1.81 -3.77 -2.21
CA MET A 1 -2.92 -2.82 -2.35
C MET A 1 -2.77 -1.73 -1.29
N ILE A 2 -3.06 -0.48 -1.64
CA ILE A 2 -2.95 0.67 -0.72
C ILE A 2 -4.29 1.40 -0.74
N ILE A 3 -4.85 1.68 0.43
CA ILE A 3 -5.99 2.58 0.58
C ILE A 3 -5.47 3.80 1.32
N SER A 4 -5.55 4.98 0.70
CA SER A 4 -5.05 6.23 1.27
C SER A 4 -6.18 7.26 1.40
N PRO A 5 -6.84 7.33 2.57
CA PRO A 5 -7.90 8.32 2.82
C PRO A 5 -7.41 9.76 2.67
N GLY A 6 -6.22 10.07 3.21
CA GLY A 6 -5.64 11.42 3.19
C GLY A 6 -5.31 11.92 1.78
N ARG A 7 -5.06 11.02 0.82
CA ARG A 7 -4.79 11.36 -0.58
C ARG A 7 -5.95 11.02 -1.52
N LYS A 8 -7.08 10.54 -1.00
CA LYS A 8 -8.28 10.16 -1.77
C LYS A 8 -7.99 9.24 -2.97
N PHE A 9 -7.11 8.25 -2.79
CA PHE A 9 -6.83 7.26 -3.83
C PHE A 9 -6.75 5.84 -3.27
N ILE A 10 -6.98 4.88 -4.18
CA ILE A 10 -6.85 3.46 -3.91
C ILE A 10 -5.95 2.85 -4.99
N LEU A 11 -4.89 2.17 -4.57
CA LEU A 11 -4.09 1.32 -5.43
C LEU A 11 -4.56 -0.12 -5.29
N VAL A 12 -5.31 -0.57 -6.29
CA VAL A 12 -5.68 -1.99 -6.46
C VAL A 12 -4.52 -2.68 -7.18
N HIS A 13 -3.93 -3.69 -6.54
CA HIS A 13 -2.86 -4.47 -7.14
C HIS A 13 -3.45 -5.59 -7.98
N ILE A 14 -3.23 -5.54 -9.29
CA ILE A 14 -3.62 -6.60 -10.24
C ILE A 14 -2.35 -7.37 -10.63
N PRO A 15 -2.38 -8.71 -10.69
CA PRO A 15 -1.20 -9.49 -11.09
C PRO A 15 -0.67 -9.08 -12.46
N LYS A 16 0.66 -9.06 -12.60
CA LYS A 16 1.37 -8.76 -13.86
C LYS A 16 1.17 -7.35 -14.44
N THR A 17 0.58 -6.41 -13.70
CA THR A 17 0.46 -5.00 -14.11
C THR A 17 1.55 -4.09 -13.54
N GLY A 18 2.63 -4.68 -12.99
CA GLY A 18 3.69 -3.92 -12.34
C GLY A 18 3.29 -3.32 -10.98
N GLY A 19 2.13 -3.71 -10.42
CA GLY A 19 1.67 -3.14 -9.17
C GLY A 19 2.55 -3.45 -7.96
N THR A 20 3.44 -4.45 -8.01
CA THR A 20 4.45 -4.73 -6.96
C THR A 20 5.48 -3.60 -6.92
N SER A 21 6.00 -3.20 -8.08
CA SER A 21 6.92 -2.07 -8.21
C SER A 21 6.26 -0.77 -7.77
N MET A 22 4.99 -0.56 -8.14
CA MET A 22 4.22 0.62 -7.72
C MET A 22 3.95 0.64 -6.21
N ALA A 23 3.60 -0.49 -5.61
CA ALA A 23 3.42 -0.60 -4.16
C ALA A 23 4.72 -0.30 -3.41
N ALA A 24 5.87 -0.79 -3.89
CA ALA A 24 7.18 -0.49 -3.31
C ALA A 24 7.53 1.01 -3.39
N ALA A 25 7.27 1.65 -4.53
CA ALA A 25 7.51 3.08 -4.70
C ALA A 25 6.62 3.95 -3.78
N LEU A 26 5.36 3.56 -3.61
CA LEU A 26 4.40 4.31 -2.80
C LEU A 26 4.53 4.06 -1.30
N GLU A 27 5.08 2.92 -0.89
CA GLU A 27 5.25 2.56 0.51
C GLU A 27 6.08 3.59 1.32
N GLN A 28 7.18 4.08 0.72
CA GLN A 28 8.04 5.10 1.33
C GLN A 28 7.25 6.38 1.63
N ARG A 29 6.27 6.70 0.77
CA ARG A 29 5.41 7.87 0.88
C ARG A 29 4.09 7.60 1.60
N ALA A 30 3.86 6.40 2.14
CA ALA A 30 2.60 6.05 2.79
C ALA A 30 2.42 6.82 4.11
N MET A 31 1.25 7.44 4.28
CA MET A 31 0.86 8.26 5.43
C MET A 31 0.58 7.41 6.66
N ALA A 32 0.37 8.04 7.82
CA ALA A 32 0.06 7.33 9.06
C ALA A 32 -1.26 6.57 8.95
N ASP A 33 -2.27 7.14 8.31
CA ASP A 33 -3.63 6.59 8.24
C ASP A 33 -3.87 5.69 7.02
N ASP A 34 -2.85 5.50 6.18
CA ASP A 34 -2.93 4.62 5.03
C ASP A 34 -3.02 3.15 5.48
N ILE A 35 -3.97 2.44 4.88
CA ILE A 35 -4.13 1.00 5.03
C ILE A 35 -3.30 0.32 3.94
N LEU A 36 -2.31 -0.47 4.35
CA LEU A 36 -1.40 -1.17 3.46
C LEU A 36 -1.71 -2.68 3.52
N ILE A 37 -2.10 -3.24 2.38
CA ILE A 37 -2.46 -4.65 2.23
C ILE A 37 -1.44 -5.31 1.33
N GLY A 38 -0.79 -6.37 1.79
CA GLY A 38 0.18 -7.14 1.03
C GLY A 38 1.48 -7.37 1.79
N ASP A 39 2.54 -7.51 1.03
CA ASP A 39 3.80 -8.14 1.43
C ASP A 39 4.98 -7.16 1.52
N THR A 40 4.74 -5.87 1.28
CA THR A 40 5.76 -4.83 1.45
C THR A 40 6.18 -4.70 2.94
N PRO A 41 7.44 -4.31 3.25
CA PRO A 41 7.94 -4.27 4.63
C PRO A 41 7.10 -3.45 5.63
N LYS A 42 6.58 -2.30 5.23
CA LYS A 42 5.66 -1.44 6.01
C LYS A 42 4.26 -2.04 6.08
N ALA A 43 3.77 -2.70 5.03
CA ALA A 43 2.50 -3.44 5.10
C ALA A 43 2.57 -4.58 6.13
N LYS A 44 3.66 -5.38 6.09
CA LYS A 44 3.92 -6.44 7.08
C LYS A 44 3.96 -5.90 8.51
N ARG A 45 4.65 -4.77 8.75
CA ARG A 45 4.69 -4.10 10.06
C ARG A 45 3.32 -3.55 10.50
N ARG A 46 2.50 -3.10 9.56
CA ARG A 46 1.16 -2.52 9.82
C ARG A 46 0.03 -3.52 9.71
N ARG A 47 0.31 -4.82 9.62
CA ARG A 47 -0.69 -5.89 9.48
C ARG A 47 -1.77 -5.87 10.58
N LYS A 48 -1.48 -5.32 11.76
CA LYS A 48 -2.45 -5.14 12.87
C LYS A 48 -3.54 -4.07 12.62
N ARG A 49 -3.45 -3.32 11.53
CA ARG A 49 -4.42 -2.26 11.16
C ARG A 49 -5.45 -2.72 10.13
N LEU A 50 -5.38 -3.99 9.72
CA LEU A 50 -6.35 -4.68 8.88
C LEU A 50 -7.38 -5.35 9.78
#